data_AF-A0A5J4TZQ8-F1
#
_entry.id   AF-A0A5J4TZQ8-F1
#
_cell.length_a   1.000
_cell.length_b   1.000
_cell.length_c   1.000
_cell.angle_alpha   90.00
_cell.angle_beta   90.00
_cell.angle_gamma   90.00
#
_symmetry.space_group_name_H-M   'P 1'
#
loop_
_entity.id
_entity.type
_entity.pdbx_description
1 polymer ?
#
loop_
_entity_poly.entity_id
_entity_poly.type
_entity_poly.pdbx_seq_one_letter_code
_entity_poly.pdbx_strand_id
1 'polypeptide(L)'
;MIIALALIIAASAEITNERVVREIDIHGNIAYAHYLITFVESEIGQSVSSYSFRLEFPIETVASISFWLGDTQLDYTSDERKKNYAIQIPSKIKGGNKVTLEAQILIINWPKPKPKEVLQDMRQGAYVDGNAQFSSPYATTLDELYII
;
A
#
# COMPACT_ATOMS: atom_id res chain seq x y z
N MET A 1 49.52 16.40 -1.50
CA MET A 1 48.45 15.85 -2.35
C MET A 1 47.42 15.22 -1.45
N ILE A 2 46.26 15.86 -1.30
CA ILE A 2 45.11 15.25 -0.61
C ILE A 2 44.16 14.82 -1.73
N ILE A 3 44.02 13.52 -1.93
CA ILE A 3 43.02 12.95 -2.83
C ILE A 3 41.70 13.07 -2.08
N ALA A 4 40.88 14.04 -2.45
CA ALA A 4 39.50 14.11 -1.98
C ALA A 4 38.74 12.93 -2.60
N LEU A 5 38.45 11.93 -1.78
CA LEU A 5 37.59 10.82 -2.14
C LEU A 5 36.16 11.38 -2.27
N ALA A 6 35.73 11.63 -3.50
CA ALA A 6 34.35 12.00 -3.78
C ALA A 6 33.44 10.82 -3.40
N LEU A 7 32.67 10.98 -2.32
CA LEU A 7 31.62 10.06 -1.93
C LEU A 7 30.51 10.19 -2.99
N ILE A 8 30.45 9.27 -3.94
CA ILE A 8 29.31 9.15 -4.85
C ILE A 8 28.17 8.58 -4.03
N ILE A 9 27.40 9.44 -3.38
CA ILE A 9 26.08 9.09 -2.88
C ILE A 9 25.23 8.97 -4.14
N ALA A 10 24.97 7.75 -4.59
CA ALA A 10 23.91 7.52 -5.57
C ALA A 10 22.62 8.04 -4.94
N ALA A 11 22.13 9.18 -5.42
CA ALA A 11 20.85 9.74 -5.01
C ALA A 11 19.80 8.67 -5.32
N SER A 12 19.19 8.07 -4.28
CA SER A 12 18.05 7.18 -4.47
C SER A 12 16.92 8.04 -5.04
N ALA A 13 16.33 7.63 -6.16
CA ALA A 13 15.14 8.26 -6.72
C ALA A 13 14.13 8.52 -5.59
N GLU A 14 13.80 9.78 -5.36
CA GLU A 14 12.80 10.16 -4.37
C GLU A 14 11.42 9.92 -4.99
N ILE A 15 10.63 9.07 -4.34
CA ILE A 15 9.27 8.73 -4.78
C ILE A 15 8.31 9.55 -3.92
N THR A 16 7.33 10.19 -4.57
CA THR A 16 6.24 10.88 -3.88
C THR A 16 4.90 10.30 -4.34
N ASN A 17 4.02 9.98 -3.38
CA ASN A 17 2.64 9.61 -3.67
C ASN A 17 1.83 10.90 -3.86
N GLU A 18 1.46 11.23 -5.09
CA GLU A 18 0.65 12.42 -5.35
C GLU A 18 -0.80 12.22 -4.92
N ARG A 19 -1.33 11.02 -5.12
CA ARG A 19 -2.70 10.68 -4.75
C ARG A 19 -2.79 9.22 -4.35
N VAL A 20 -3.44 8.97 -3.22
CA VAL A 20 -3.76 7.63 -2.75
C VAL A 20 -5.27 7.57 -2.51
N VAL A 21 -5.95 6.65 -3.18
CA VAL A 21 -7.35 6.33 -2.93
C VAL A 21 -7.41 4.96 -2.30
N ARG A 22 -8.06 4.86 -1.14
CA ARG A 22 -8.24 3.61 -0.38
C ARG A 22 -9.73 3.35 -0.26
N GLU A 23 -10.18 2.25 -0.84
CA GLU A 23 -11.57 1.78 -0.74
C GLU A 23 -11.57 0.49 0.08
N ILE A 24 -12.31 0.48 1.19
CA ILE A 24 -12.43 -0.68 2.07
C ILE A 24 -13.91 -1.04 2.15
N ASP A 25 -14.26 -2.18 1.55
CA ASP A 25 -15.62 -2.71 1.50
C ASP A 25 -15.75 -3.87 2.50
N ILE A 26 -16.66 -3.74 3.48
CA ILE A 26 -16.74 -4.66 4.63
C ILE A 26 -18.02 -5.50 4.57
N HIS A 27 -17.86 -6.81 4.36
CA HIS A 27 -18.95 -7.79 4.28
C HIS A 27 -18.83 -8.84 5.39
N GLY A 28 -19.48 -8.60 6.52
CA GLY A 28 -19.49 -9.55 7.63
C GLY A 28 -18.09 -9.76 8.22
N ASN A 29 -17.52 -10.96 8.07
CA ASN A 29 -16.16 -11.28 8.54
C ASN A 29 -15.08 -11.13 7.47
N ILE A 30 -15.43 -10.67 6.27
CA ILE A 30 -14.52 -10.45 5.15
C ILE A 30 -14.49 -8.95 4.84
N ALA A 31 -13.32 -8.44 4.45
CA ALA A 31 -13.19 -7.12 3.86
C ALA A 31 -12.34 -7.18 2.59
N TYR A 32 -12.67 -6.35 1.62
CA TYR A 32 -11.90 -6.14 0.40
C TYR A 32 -11.31 -4.74 0.48
N ALA A 33 -9.98 -4.63 0.43
CA ALA A 33 -9.32 -3.35 0.38
C ALA A 33 -8.66 -3.16 -0.99
N HIS A 34 -9.02 -2.05 -1.63
CA HIS A 34 -8.56 -1.65 -2.95
C HIS A 34 -7.83 -0.31 -2.83
N TYR A 35 -6.57 -0.28 -3.25
CA TYR A 35 -5.71 0.89 -3.20
C TYR A 35 -5.36 1.31 -4.63
N LEU A 36 -5.55 2.59 -4.96
CA LEU A 36 -5.01 3.22 -6.16
C LEU A 36 -3.99 4.26 -5.74
N ILE A 37 -2.71 3.97 -6.00
CA ILE A 37 -1.59 4.80 -5.57
C ILE A 37 -0.94 5.41 -6.80
N THR A 38 -1.24 6.68 -7.05
CA THR A 38 -0.56 7.47 -8.08
C THR A 38 0.70 8.10 -7.48
N PHE A 39 1.86 7.70 -7.99
CA PHE A 39 3.16 8.22 -7.57
C PHE A 39 3.96 8.77 -8.75
N VAL A 40 4.87 9.67 -8.43
CA VAL A 40 5.80 10.30 -9.37
C VAL A 40 7.21 10.22 -8.82
N GLU A 41 8.17 10.15 -9.73
CA GLU A 41 9.59 10.29 -9.42
C GLU A 41 9.96 11.76 -9.35
N SER A 42 10.61 12.18 -8.25
CA SER A 42 10.96 13.58 -8.00
C SER A 42 12.10 14.09 -8.90
N GLU A 43 12.98 13.20 -9.40
CA GLU A 43 14.13 13.59 -10.24
C GLU A 43 14.04 13.06 -11.67
N ILE A 44 14.17 13.97 -12.64
CA ILE A 44 14.19 13.65 -14.07
C ILE A 44 15.48 12.87 -14.40
N GLY A 45 15.35 11.63 -14.89
CA GLY A 45 16.47 10.84 -15.42
C GLY A 45 16.88 9.64 -14.57
N GLN A 46 16.29 9.47 -13.39
CA GLN A 46 16.34 8.20 -12.66
C GLN A 46 15.25 7.24 -13.17
N SER A 47 15.28 5.99 -12.70
CA SER A 47 14.27 5.00 -13.06
C SER A 47 13.85 4.18 -11.87
N VAL A 48 12.58 4.24 -11.51
CA VAL A 48 12.00 3.41 -10.45
C VAL A 48 11.90 1.96 -10.92
N SER A 49 12.64 1.07 -10.27
CA SER A 49 12.56 -0.38 -10.50
C SER A 49 11.78 -1.12 -9.42
N SER A 50 11.50 -0.47 -8.28
CA SER A 50 10.70 -1.06 -7.21
C SER A 50 9.90 -0.01 -6.45
N TYR A 51 8.75 -0.44 -5.91
CA TYR A 51 7.90 0.36 -5.02
C TYR A 51 7.67 -0.40 -3.72
N SER A 52 7.80 0.27 -2.57
CA SER A 52 7.57 -0.33 -1.26
C SER A 52 6.15 -0.02 -0.77
N PHE A 53 5.31 -1.05 -0.72
CA PHE A 53 3.98 -0.99 -0.13
C PHE A 53 4.01 -1.50 1.31
N ARG A 54 3.44 -0.74 2.24
CA ARG A 54 3.33 -1.14 3.64
C ARG A 54 1.88 -1.48 3.97
N LEU A 55 1.67 -2.70 4.45
CA LEU A 55 0.35 -3.23 4.80
C LEU A 55 -0.16 -2.58 6.09
N GLU A 56 -1.39 -2.06 6.01
CA GLU A 56 -2.08 -1.39 7.11
C GLU A 56 -2.82 -2.37 8.03
N PHE A 57 -3.17 -3.53 7.49
CA PHE A 57 -3.91 -4.57 8.19
C PHE A 57 -2.99 -5.45 9.05
N PRO A 58 -3.53 -6.13 10.07
CA PRO A 58 -2.83 -7.23 10.73
C PRO A 58 -2.49 -8.33 9.71
N ILE A 59 -1.23 -8.76 9.65
CA ILE A 59 -0.76 -9.68 8.59
C ILE A 59 -1.47 -11.04 8.67
N GLU A 60 -1.83 -11.46 9.89
CA GLU A 60 -2.59 -12.67 10.19
C GLU A 60 -4.03 -12.65 9.67
N THR A 61 -4.53 -11.48 9.27
CA THR A 61 -5.88 -11.33 8.68
C THR A 61 -5.85 -11.26 7.16
N VAL A 62 -4.68 -11.16 6.52
CA VAL A 62 -4.58 -11.06 5.07
C VAL A 62 -4.61 -12.46 4.45
N ALA A 63 -5.66 -12.76 3.70
CA ALA A 63 -5.80 -14.02 2.97
C ALA A 63 -5.09 -13.97 1.61
N SER A 64 -5.11 -12.83 0.93
CA SER A 64 -4.35 -12.61 -0.30
C SER A 64 -4.06 -11.13 -0.53
N ILE A 65 -3.01 -10.87 -1.30
CA ILE A 65 -2.64 -9.55 -1.80
C ILE A 65 -2.14 -9.67 -3.23
N SER A 66 -2.53 -8.74 -4.08
CA SER A 66 -2.06 -8.65 -5.46
C SER A 66 -1.80 -7.19 -5.83
N PHE A 67 -0.85 -6.99 -6.75
CA PHE A 67 -0.44 -5.67 -7.21
C PHE A 67 -0.50 -5.62 -8.74
N TRP A 68 -0.93 -4.50 -9.28
CA TRP A 68 -1.13 -4.31 -10.71
C TRP A 68 -0.62 -2.96 -11.18
N LEU A 69 -0.13 -2.94 -12.42
CA LEU A 69 0.20 -1.73 -13.16
C LEU A 69 -0.57 -1.73 -14.49
N GLY A 70 -1.68 -1.00 -14.55
CA GLY A 70 -2.65 -1.19 -15.62
C GLY A 70 -3.10 -2.66 -15.67
N ASP A 71 -3.00 -3.30 -16.83
CA ASP A 71 -3.43 -4.71 -17.01
C ASP A 71 -2.35 -5.75 -16.62
N THR A 72 -1.20 -5.32 -16.08
CA THR A 72 -0.08 -6.22 -15.76
C THR A 72 -0.01 -6.49 -14.25
N GLN A 73 -0.17 -7.76 -13.86
CA GLN A 73 0.08 -8.19 -12.49
C GLN A 73 1.58 -8.13 -12.19
N LEU A 74 1.94 -7.62 -11.02
CA LEU A 74 3.32 -7.42 -10.60
C LEU A 74 3.77 -8.48 -9.60
N ASP A 75 5.01 -8.93 -9.76
CA ASP A 75 5.70 -9.73 -8.76
C ASP A 75 6.18 -8.85 -7.59
N TYR A 76 6.24 -9.46 -6.40
CA TYR A 76 6.71 -8.80 -5.20
C TYR A 76 7.46 -9.75 -4.27
N THR A 77 8.31 -9.18 -3.43
CA THR A 77 8.91 -9.88 -2.28
C THR A 77 8.38 -9.27 -0.99
N SER A 78 8.24 -10.08 0.06
CA SER A 78 7.72 -9.62 1.36
C SER A 78 8.71 -9.85 2.49
N ASP A 79 8.88 -8.85 3.34
CA ASP A 79 9.47 -9.03 4.68
C ASP A 79 8.31 -9.11 5.68
N GLU A 80 7.89 -10.34 6.02
CA GLU A 80 6.75 -10.61 6.89
C GLU A 80 6.88 -9.95 8.27
N ARG A 81 8.11 -9.69 8.74
CA ARG A 81 8.35 -9.01 10.01
C ARG A 81 8.07 -7.51 9.95
N LYS A 82 8.09 -6.92 8.75
CA LYS A 82 7.96 -5.47 8.54
C LYS A 82 6.66 -5.04 7.88
N LYS A 83 5.76 -5.97 7.56
CA LYS A 83 4.52 -5.67 6.81
C LYS A 83 4.79 -4.94 5.50
N ASN A 84 5.97 -5.13 4.91
CA ASN A 84 6.43 -4.40 3.73
C ASN A 84 6.57 -5.35 2.55
N TYR A 85 6.01 -4.93 1.42
CA TYR A 85 6.04 -5.61 0.14
C TYR A 85 6.87 -4.76 -0.83
N ALA A 86 7.96 -5.33 -1.35
CA ALA A 86 8.78 -4.70 -2.37
C ALA A 86 8.32 -5.21 -3.74
N ILE A 87 7.60 -4.36 -4.46
CA ILE A 87 6.97 -4.66 -5.74
C ILE A 87 7.95 -4.33 -6.85
N GLN A 88 8.15 -5.24 -7.80
CA GLN A 88 9.04 -5.01 -8.94
C GLN A 88 8.29 -4.28 -10.06
N ILE A 89 8.86 -3.19 -10.56
CA ILE A 89 8.28 -2.42 -11.67
C ILE A 89 8.98 -2.82 -12.98
N PRO A 90 8.26 -3.44 -13.95
CA PRO A 90 8.86 -4.12 -15.09
C PRO A 90 9.45 -3.19 -16.16
N SER A 91 9.14 -1.90 -16.14
CA SER A 91 9.72 -0.94 -17.08
C SER A 91 10.10 0.35 -16.38
N LYS A 92 11.28 0.88 -16.76
CA LYS A 92 11.80 2.14 -16.24
C LYS A 92 10.79 3.25 -16.53
N ILE A 93 10.06 3.66 -15.50
CA ILE A 93 9.25 4.86 -15.54
C ILE A 93 10.24 6.00 -15.79
N LYS A 94 10.11 6.71 -16.92
CA LYS A 94 10.93 7.90 -17.17
C LYS A 94 10.51 8.97 -16.16
N GLY A 95 11.47 9.54 -15.44
CA GLY A 95 11.21 10.57 -14.42
C GLY A 95 10.29 11.69 -14.89
N GLY A 96 9.41 12.12 -13.98
CA GLY A 96 8.35 13.10 -14.23
C GLY A 96 7.01 12.50 -14.73
N ASN A 97 6.97 11.21 -15.09
CA ASN A 97 5.70 10.55 -15.41
C ASN A 97 5.01 10.02 -14.15
N LYS A 98 3.69 10.23 -14.10
CA LYS A 98 2.83 9.67 -13.05
C LYS A 98 2.48 8.23 -13.39
N VAL A 99 2.53 7.36 -12.38
CA VAL A 99 2.18 5.96 -12.51
C VAL A 99 1.25 5.57 -11.39
N THR A 100 0.22 4.78 -11.73
CA THR A 100 -0.76 4.29 -10.75
C THR A 100 -0.53 2.82 -10.51
N LEU A 101 -0.13 2.49 -9.29
CA LEU A 101 -0.08 1.14 -8.76
C LEU A 101 -1.43 0.83 -8.12
N GLU A 102 -2.01 -0.29 -8.51
CA GLU A 102 -3.19 -0.83 -7.87
C GLU A 102 -2.80 -1.95 -6.91
N ALA A 103 -3.38 -1.98 -5.71
CA ALA A 103 -3.27 -3.09 -4.78
C ALA A 103 -4.66 -3.58 -4.36
N GLN A 104 -4.89 -4.89 -4.49
CA GLN A 104 -6.12 -5.53 -4.05
C GLN A 104 -5.79 -6.53 -2.94
N ILE A 105 -6.51 -6.42 -1.81
CA ILE A 105 -6.25 -7.19 -0.60
C ILE A 105 -7.54 -7.83 -0.12
N LEU A 106 -7.52 -9.16 0.06
CA LEU A 106 -8.59 -9.90 0.73
C LEU A 106 -8.23 -10.06 2.20
N ILE A 107 -9.12 -9.61 3.08
CA ILE A 107 -8.91 -9.60 4.52
C ILE A 107 -10.01 -10.44 5.18
N ILE A 108 -9.64 -11.35 6.06
CA ILE A 108 -10.53 -12.26 6.78
C ILE A 108 -10.40 -12.08 8.29
N ASN A 109 -11.51 -12.21 8.99
CA ASN A 109 -11.58 -12.10 10.46
C ASN A 109 -11.04 -10.78 11.02
N TRP A 110 -10.94 -9.72 10.21
CA TRP A 110 -10.54 -8.40 10.66
C TRP A 110 -11.67 -7.66 11.38
N PRO A 111 -12.92 -7.59 10.84
CA PRO A 111 -14.06 -7.14 11.61
C PRO A 111 -14.28 -8.02 12.84
N LYS A 112 -14.35 -7.39 14.01
CA LYS A 112 -14.56 -8.07 15.28
C LYS A 112 -15.97 -7.79 15.80
N PRO A 113 -16.70 -8.82 16.25
CA PRO A 113 -18.06 -8.64 16.76
C PRO A 113 -18.06 -7.78 18.02
N LYS A 114 -19.03 -6.86 18.11
CA LYS A 114 -19.29 -6.05 19.30
C LYS A 114 -20.81 -5.74 19.43
N PRO A 115 -21.48 -6.20 20.51
CA PRO A 115 -20.93 -7.00 21.61
C PRO A 115 -20.61 -8.45 21.18
N LYS A 116 -19.75 -9.14 21.96
CA LYS A 116 -19.33 -10.53 21.68
C LYS A 116 -20.49 -11.52 21.76
N GLU A 117 -21.47 -11.23 22.59
CA GLU A 117 -22.66 -12.03 22.83
C GLU A 117 -23.89 -11.17 22.55
N VAL A 118 -24.87 -11.75 21.84
CA VAL A 118 -26.15 -11.10 21.53
C VAL A 118 -27.27 -12.10 21.79
N LEU A 119 -28.43 -11.59 22.21
CA LEU A 119 -29.66 -12.38 22.23
C LEU A 119 -30.10 -12.70 20.80
N GLN A 120 -30.90 -13.76 20.63
CA GLN A 120 -31.31 -14.26 19.32
C GLN A 120 -32.07 -13.23 18.47
N ASP A 121 -32.73 -12.26 19.11
CA ASP A 121 -33.50 -11.18 18.49
C ASP A 121 -32.70 -9.88 18.27
N MET A 122 -31.44 -9.85 18.69
CA MET A 122 -30.58 -8.66 18.57
C MET A 122 -29.63 -8.76 17.38
N ARG A 123 -29.41 -7.62 16.71
CA ARG A 123 -28.36 -7.51 15.69
C ARG A 123 -27.00 -7.36 16.37
N GLN A 124 -26.01 -8.12 15.91
CA GLN A 124 -24.62 -7.95 16.31
C GLN A 124 -23.97 -6.87 15.43
N GLY A 125 -23.39 -5.86 16.07
CA GLY A 125 -22.51 -4.91 15.39
C GLY A 125 -21.10 -5.49 15.24
N ALA A 126 -20.29 -4.85 14.42
CA ALA A 126 -18.86 -5.12 14.33
C ALA A 126 -18.07 -3.81 14.47
N TYR A 127 -16.82 -3.93 14.89
CA TYR A 127 -15.85 -2.85 14.81
C TYR A 127 -14.62 -3.33 14.05
N VAL A 128 -13.92 -2.38 13.45
CA VAL A 128 -12.65 -2.58 12.78
C VAL A 128 -11.65 -1.57 13.33
N ASP A 129 -10.43 -2.03 13.58
CA ASP A 129 -9.31 -1.16 13.91
C ASP A 129 -8.45 -0.98 12.65
N GLY A 130 -8.33 0.26 12.18
CA GLY A 130 -7.62 0.58 10.94
C GLY A 130 -6.87 1.91 11.01
N ASN A 131 -6.08 2.20 9.98
CA ASN A 131 -5.33 3.44 9.87
C ASN A 131 -6.11 4.49 9.09
N ALA A 132 -6.37 5.64 9.72
CA ALA A 132 -7.03 6.76 9.07
C ALA A 132 -6.16 7.42 7.99
N GLN A 133 -4.84 7.28 8.06
CA GLN A 133 -3.87 7.81 7.10
C GLN A 133 -3.12 6.70 6.40
N PHE A 134 -2.80 6.90 5.12
CA PHE A 134 -2.02 5.95 4.34
C PHE A 134 -0.62 5.77 4.93
N SER A 135 -0.30 4.54 5.34
CA SER A 135 1.01 4.19 5.87
C SER A 135 1.97 3.85 4.74
N SER A 136 2.89 4.77 4.42
CA SER A 136 3.91 4.59 3.37
C SER A 136 5.27 5.13 3.83
N PRO A 137 6.40 4.59 3.32
CA PRO A 137 7.71 5.25 3.49
C PRO A 137 7.85 6.53 2.65
N TYR A 138 6.90 6.82 1.76
CA TYR A 138 6.93 7.96 0.86
C TYR A 138 6.02 9.09 1.33
N ALA A 139 6.42 10.33 1.04
CA ALA A 139 5.55 11.49 1.26
C ALA A 139 4.26 11.34 0.43
N THR A 140 3.12 11.70 1.03
CA THR A 140 1.80 11.61 0.38
C THR A 140 1.15 12.99 0.35
N THR A 141 0.79 13.46 -0.85
CA THR A 141 0.19 14.79 -1.05
C THR A 141 -1.31 14.78 -0.79
N LEU A 142 -2.02 13.78 -1.30
CA LEU A 142 -3.45 13.58 -1.11
C LEU A 142 -3.75 12.13 -0.75
N ASP A 143 -4.48 11.93 0.33
CA ASP A 143 -4.95 10.63 0.81
C ASP A 143 -6.47 10.68 1.00
N GLU A 144 -7.18 9.78 0.33
CA GLU A 144 -8.62 9.65 0.36
C GLU A 144 -8.97 8.24 0.84
N LEU A 145 -9.81 8.15 1.89
CA LEU A 145 -10.29 6.90 2.45
C LEU A 145 -11.81 6.83 2.33
N TYR A 146 -12.29 5.77 1.68
CA TYR A 146 -13.68 5.41 1.55
C TYR A 146 -13.92 4.07 2.26
N ILE A 147 -14.83 4.05 3.23
CA ILE A 147 -15.30 2.83 3.90
C ILE A 147 -16.73 2.61 3.43
N ILE A 148 -16.99 1.46 2.81
CA ILE A 148 -18.24 1.11 2.13
C ILE A 148 -18.90 -0.06 2.85
#